data_AF-A0A087T6S2-F1
#
_entry.id   AF-A0A087T6S2-F1
#
_cell.length_a   1.000
_cell.length_b   1.000
_cell.length_c   1.000
_cell.angle_alpha   90.00
_cell.angle_beta   90.00
_cell.angle_gamma   90.00
#
_symmetry.space_group_name_H-M   'P 1'
#
loop_
_entity.id
_entity.type
_entity.pdbx_description
1 polymer ?
#
loop_
_entity_poly.entity_id
_entity_poly.type
_entity_poly.pdbx_seq_one_letter_code
_entity_poly.pdbx_strand_id
1 'polypeptide(L)'
;MRQIRTEFMNLPFVAVECCLGNVTYPEGQQAWSDEALRVMEDMCANTSLFAICDRYSSSNIPYVRLFKLCGDKTIFINRELVARDLAKWTNLPSF
;
A
#
# COMPACT_ATOMS: atom_id res chain seq x y z
N MET A 1 18.97 -23.36 -7.90
CA MET A 1 18.74 -22.89 -6.52
C MET A 1 19.98 -23.22 -5.69
N ARG A 2 20.42 -22.31 -4.81
CA ARG A 2 21.50 -22.57 -3.84
C ARG A 2 20.90 -22.57 -2.45
N GLN A 3 21.42 -23.40 -1.56
CA GLN A 3 20.92 -23.54 -0.19
C GLN A 3 21.19 -22.26 0.61
N ILE A 4 20.19 -21.83 1.38
CA ILE A 4 20.31 -20.67 2.28
C ILE A 4 21.17 -21.05 3.49
N ARG A 5 22.11 -20.19 3.87
CA ARG A 5 22.92 -20.40 5.08
C ARG A 5 22.02 -20.35 6.30
N THR A 6 22.24 -21.25 7.26
CA THR A 6 21.43 -21.37 8.49
C THR A 6 21.32 -20.06 9.27
N GLU A 7 22.34 -19.21 9.21
CA GLU A 7 22.36 -17.87 9.83
C GLU A 7 21.21 -16.97 9.34
N PHE A 8 20.73 -17.15 8.11
CA PHE A 8 19.62 -16.36 7.55
C PHE A 8 18.24 -16.94 7.88
N MET A 9 18.16 -18.16 8.45
CA MET A 9 16.89 -18.79 8.85
C MET A 9 16.31 -18.20 10.14
N ASN A 10 17.14 -17.51 10.93
CA ASN A 10 16.73 -16.86 12.17
C ASN A 10 16.19 -15.45 11.96
N LEU A 11 16.35 -14.88 10.76
CA LEU A 11 15.77 -13.60 10.42
C LEU A 11 14.27 -13.80 10.13
N PRO A 12 13.36 -13.08 10.80
CA PRO A 12 11.95 -13.14 10.44
C PRO A 12 11.78 -12.72 8.98
N PHE A 13 10.76 -13.27 8.31
CA PHE A 13 10.40 -12.82 6.97
C PHE A 13 10.10 -11.31 7.03
N VAL A 14 10.90 -10.54 6.29
CA VAL A 14 10.92 -9.07 6.38
C VAL A 14 9.92 -8.38 5.45
N ALA A 15 9.12 -9.16 4.71
CA ALA A 15 8.07 -8.66 3.84
C ALA A 15 6.71 -9.05 4.40
N VAL A 16 5.84 -8.05 4.54
CA VAL A 16 4.46 -8.23 5.00
C VAL A 16 3.55 -7.84 3.85
N GLU A 17 2.68 -8.76 3.45
CA GLU A 17 1.61 -8.47 2.51
C GLU A 17 0.65 -7.45 3.13
N CYS A 18 0.22 -6.45 2.36
CA CYS A 18 -0.70 -5.43 2.84
C CYS A 18 -1.60 -4.92 1.71
N CYS A 19 -2.71 -4.30 2.08
CA CYS A 19 -3.63 -3.65 1.16
C CYS A 19 -3.70 -2.15 1.44
N LEU A 20 -3.95 -1.34 0.42
CA LEU A 20 -4.13 0.10 0.61
C LEU A 20 -5.50 0.36 1.25
N GLY A 21 -5.53 1.06 2.38
CA GLY A 21 -6.73 1.36 3.13
C GLY A 21 -7.64 2.37 2.44
N ASN A 22 -8.97 2.18 2.57
CA ASN A 22 -10.01 3.15 2.20
C ASN A 22 -10.01 3.61 0.73
N VAL A 23 -9.45 2.79 -0.16
CA VAL A 23 -9.49 3.03 -1.60
C VAL A 23 -9.80 1.73 -2.34
N THR A 24 -10.40 1.88 -3.52
CA THR A 24 -10.65 0.82 -4.48
C THR A 24 -10.49 1.38 -5.90
N TYR A 25 -10.49 0.52 -6.91
CA TYR A 25 -10.49 0.96 -8.31
C TYR A 25 -11.65 1.94 -8.60
N PRO A 26 -11.50 2.86 -9.57
CA PRO A 26 -12.54 3.82 -9.92
C PRO A 26 -13.89 3.18 -10.30
N GLU A 27 -14.96 3.96 -10.23
CA GLU A 27 -16.31 3.49 -10.57
C GLU A 27 -16.41 3.03 -12.03
N GLY A 28 -17.13 1.94 -12.27
CA GLY A 28 -17.25 1.32 -13.60
C GLY A 28 -16.07 0.44 -14.01
N GLN A 29 -14.98 0.40 -13.24
CA GLN A 29 -13.89 -0.57 -13.43
C GLN A 29 -14.13 -1.83 -12.60
N GLN A 30 -13.46 -2.93 -12.95
CA GLN A 30 -13.47 -4.19 -12.18
C GLN A 30 -12.11 -4.54 -11.58
N ALA A 31 -11.07 -3.78 -11.94
CA ALA A 31 -9.69 -3.96 -11.52
C ALA A 31 -8.95 -2.62 -11.58
N TRP A 32 -7.76 -2.56 -10.97
CA TRP A 32 -6.86 -1.42 -11.11
C TRP A 32 -6.34 -1.29 -12.55
N SER A 33 -6.29 -0.08 -13.07
CA SER A 33 -5.66 0.19 -14.37
C SER A 33 -4.13 0.14 -14.26
N ASP A 34 -3.45 -0.14 -15.38
CA ASP A 34 -1.99 -0.13 -15.45
C ASP A 34 -1.40 1.23 -15.04
N GLU A 35 -2.11 2.32 -15.33
CA GLU A 35 -1.73 3.67 -14.90
C GLU A 35 -1.77 3.82 -13.38
N ALA A 36 -2.83 3.35 -12.73
CA ALA A 36 -2.94 3.39 -11.27
C ALA A 36 -1.83 2.58 -10.61
N LEU A 37 -1.51 1.40 -11.15
CA LEU A 37 -0.43 0.55 -10.68
C LEU A 37 0.93 1.25 -10.81
N ARG A 38 1.23 1.79 -11.99
CA ARG A 38 2.49 2.51 -12.25
C ARG A 38 2.66 3.73 -11.36
N VAL A 39 1.61 4.54 -11.18
CA VAL A 39 1.67 5.72 -10.31
C VAL A 39 1.91 5.31 -8.86
N MET A 40 1.29 4.21 -8.40
CA MET A 40 1.53 3.68 -7.06
C MET A 40 2.97 3.21 -6.88
N GLU A 41 3.52 2.47 -7.85
CA GLU A 41 4.92 2.06 -7.88
C GLU A 41 5.87 3.27 -7.81
N ASP A 42 5.66 4.28 -8.66
CA ASP A 42 6.49 5.48 -8.71
C ASP A 42 6.44 6.29 -7.39
N MET A 43 5.27 6.36 -6.75
CA MET A 43 5.14 7.03 -5.45
C MET A 43 5.92 6.30 -4.35
N CYS A 44 5.98 4.97 -4.40
CA CYS A 44 6.60 4.15 -3.36
C CYS A 44 8.08 3.83 -3.62
N ALA A 45 8.55 3.98 -4.85
CA ALA A 45 9.90 3.60 -5.23
C ALA A 45 10.98 4.46 -4.55
N ASN A 46 12.09 3.81 -4.20
CA ASN A 46 13.35 4.42 -3.75
C ASN A 46 13.20 5.41 -2.58
N THR A 47 12.23 5.18 -1.68
CA THR A 47 11.99 6.06 -0.54
C THR A 47 11.50 5.27 0.67
N SER A 48 11.74 5.81 1.86
CA SER A 48 11.02 5.37 3.06
C SER A 48 9.61 5.93 3.06
N LEU A 49 8.66 5.12 3.51
CA LEU A 49 7.26 5.49 3.69
C LEU A 49 6.86 5.28 5.15
N PHE A 50 5.89 6.05 5.61
CA PHE A 50 5.20 5.79 6.87
C PHE A 50 3.90 5.07 6.58
N ALA A 51 3.66 3.97 7.28
CA ALA A 51 2.44 3.19 7.17
C ALA A 51 1.70 3.20 8.52
N ILE A 52 0.40 3.47 8.50
CA ILE A 52 -0.48 3.26 9.65
C ILE A 52 -1.43 2.13 9.31
N CYS A 53 -1.41 1.05 10.09
CA CYS A 53 -2.36 -0.04 9.96
C CYS A 53 -3.63 0.30 10.73
N ASP A 54 -4.75 0.46 10.02
CA ASP A 54 -6.02 0.83 10.64
C ASP A 54 -6.91 -0.39 10.93
N ARG A 55 -6.78 -1.45 10.13
CA ARG A 55 -7.58 -2.68 10.24
C ARG A 55 -6.88 -3.86 9.58
N TYR A 56 -7.43 -5.06 9.80
CA TYR A 56 -7.05 -6.28 9.11
C TYR A 56 -8.21 -6.85 8.30
N SER A 57 -7.91 -7.57 7.22
CA SER A 57 -8.88 -8.38 6.49
C SER A 57 -9.24 -9.64 7.30
N SER A 58 -10.28 -10.37 6.87
CA SER A 58 -10.61 -11.70 7.41
C SER A 58 -9.47 -12.72 7.24
N SER A 59 -8.57 -12.51 6.28
CA SER A 59 -7.37 -13.31 6.05
C SER A 59 -6.12 -12.74 6.75
N ASN A 60 -6.30 -11.84 7.72
CA ASN A 60 -5.22 -11.21 8.49
C ASN A 60 -4.24 -10.38 7.65
N ILE A 61 -4.72 -9.79 6.53
CA ILE A 61 -3.93 -8.87 5.72
C ILE A 61 -4.17 -7.43 6.24
N PRO A 62 -3.12 -6.69 6.67
CA PRO A 62 -3.27 -5.33 7.15
C PRO A 62 -3.68 -4.38 6.02
N TYR A 63 -4.64 -3.50 6.33
CA TYR A 63 -4.95 -2.34 5.50
C TYR A 63 -4.21 -1.12 6.03
N VAL A 64 -3.41 -0.51 5.16
CA VAL A 64 -2.50 0.56 5.53
C VAL A 64 -2.83 1.89 4.85
N ARG A 65 -2.68 2.98 5.59
CA ARG A 65 -2.54 4.33 5.04
C ARG A 65 -1.07 4.64 4.85
N LEU A 66 -0.68 5.01 3.63
CA LEU A 66 0.71 5.25 3.29
C LEU A 66 1.00 6.74 3.10
N PHE A 67 2.09 7.17 3.70
CA PHE A 67 2.54 8.55 3.67
C PHE A 67 3.99 8.61 3.19
N LYS A 68 4.27 9.51 2.25
CA LYS A 68 5.62 9.81 1.77
C LYS A 68 6.05 11.16 2.35
N LEU A 69 7.21 11.19 3.00
CA LEU A 69 7.82 12.46 3.42
C LEU A 69 8.65 13.02 2.27
N CYS A 70 8.39 14.28 1.93
CA CYS A 70 9.08 15.05 0.90
C CYS A 70 9.54 16.37 1.53
N GLY A 71 10.68 16.34 2.22
CA GLY A 71 11.16 17.49 2.99
C GLY A 71 10.24 17.78 4.18
N ASP A 72 9.64 18.96 4.18
CA ASP A 72 8.66 19.43 5.18
C ASP A 72 7.21 19.03 4.83
N LYS A 73 6.98 18.44 3.66
CA LYS A 73 5.65 18.02 3.19
C LYS A 73 5.44 16.54 3.39
N THR A 74 4.20 16.18 3.72
CA THR A 74 3.74 14.79 3.79
C THR A 74 2.70 14.57 2.71
N ILE A 75 2.94 13.60 1.83
CA ILE A 75 2.02 13.18 0.80
C ILE A 75 1.26 11.96 1.30
N PHE A 76 -0.06 12.05 1.41
CA PHE A 76 -0.90 10.91 1.73
C PHE A 76 -1.29 10.16 0.45
N ILE A 77 -0.57 9.08 0.15
CA ILE A 77 -0.62 8.37 -1.13
C ILE A 77 -2.04 7.91 -1.48
N ASN A 78 -2.80 7.39 -0.50
CA ASN A 78 -4.17 6.92 -0.74
C ASN A 78 -5.06 8.06 -1.26
N ARG A 79 -4.90 9.28 -0.75
CA ARG A 79 -5.67 10.45 -1.22
C ARG A 79 -5.16 10.99 -2.54
N GLU A 80 -3.86 10.92 -2.79
CA GLU A 80 -3.29 11.32 -4.09
C GLU A 80 -3.84 10.48 -5.24
N LEU A 81 -3.99 9.16 -5.05
CA LEU A 81 -4.60 8.30 -6.08
C LEU A 81 -6.05 8.72 -6.38
N VAL A 82 -6.81 9.07 -5.35
CA VAL A 82 -8.18 9.57 -5.52
C VAL A 82 -8.21 10.94 -6.19
N ALA A 83 -7.30 11.85 -5.82
CA ALA A 83 -7.21 13.18 -6.41
C ALA A 83 -6.82 13.17 -7.91
N ARG A 84 -6.23 12.07 -8.38
CA ARG A 84 -5.85 11.84 -9.78
C ARG A 84 -6.88 11.00 -10.55
N ASP A 85 -8.03 10.71 -9.95
CA ASP A 85 -9.06 9.82 -10.51
C ASP A 85 -8.57 8.37 -10.79
N LEU A 86 -7.46 7.97 -10.15
CA LEU A 86 -6.88 6.63 -10.25
C LEU A 86 -7.46 5.67 -9.21
N ALA A 87 -8.20 6.20 -8.22
CA ALA A 87 -8.88 5.42 -7.19
C ALA A 87 -10.20 6.08 -6.78
N LYS A 88 -11.11 5.29 -6.22
CA LYS A 88 -12.30 5.76 -5.51
C LYS A 88 -12.10 5.60 -4.01
N TRP A 89 -12.41 6.65 -3.25
CA TRP A 89 -12.40 6.57 -1.78
C TRP A 89 -13.54 5.69 -1.27
N THR A 90 -13.24 4.81 -0.31
CA THR A 90 -14.22 3.92 0.31
C THR A 90 -14.28 4.15 1.82
N ASN A 91 -15.49 4.36 2.31
CA ASN A 91 -15.78 4.34 3.74
C ASN A 91 -16.14 2.90 4.14
N LEU A 92 -15.18 1.98 3.99
CA LEU A 92 -15.34 0.68 4.62
C LEU A 92 -15.30 0.90 6.13
N PRO A 93 -16.32 0.47 6.91
CA PRO A 93 -16.32 0.65 8.34
C PRO A 93 -15.14 -0.10 8.96
N SER A 94 -14.46 0.56 9.89
CA SER A 94 -13.55 -0.11 10.83
C SER A 94 -14.43 -0.94 11.76
N PHE A 95 -14.41 -2.26 11.61
CA PHE A 95 -15.03 -3.17 12.59
C PHE A 95 -14.18 -3.27 13.85
#